data_AF-A0A9E3PP20-F1
#
_entry.id   AF-A0A9E3PP20-F1
#
_cell.length_a   1.000
_cell.length_b   1.000
_cell.length_c   1.000
_cell.angle_alpha   90.00
_cell.angle_beta   90.00
_cell.angle_gamma   90.00
#
_symmetry.space_group_name_H-M   'P 1'
#
loop_
_entity.id
_entity.type
_entity.pdbx_description
1 polymer ?
#
loop_
_entity_poly.entity_id
_entity_poly.type
_entity_poly.pdbx_seq_one_letter_code
_entity_poly.pdbx_strand_id
1 'polypeptide(L)'
;MPLPRPASPRALWKDMREFWRQRPRHQWFAGTMALLIPAGILVAFYYDAQTNILPPEQLIYVDSWSANRSDEEIIAKQEADLKQREELERERQRQFKSLDDRLRRYGI
;
A
#
# COMPACT_ATOMS: atom_id res chain seq x y z
N MET A 1 -10.33 -53.78 22.56
CA MET A 1 -9.54 -53.32 21.40
C MET A 1 -8.61 -52.21 21.89
N PRO A 2 -7.28 -52.30 21.74
CA PRO A 2 -6.39 -51.20 22.12
C PRO A 2 -6.59 -50.01 21.17
N LEU A 3 -6.65 -48.80 21.72
CA LEU A 3 -6.75 -47.55 20.95
C LEU A 3 -5.48 -47.33 20.13
N PRO A 4 -5.58 -46.81 18.88
CA PRO A 4 -4.41 -46.53 18.06
C PRO A 4 -3.52 -45.49 18.75
N ARG A 5 -2.20 -45.66 18.61
CA ARG A 5 -1.21 -44.73 19.19
C ARG A 5 -1.46 -43.31 18.66
N PRO A 6 -1.42 -42.27 19.51
CA PRO A 6 -1.61 -40.89 19.07
C PRO A 6 -0.56 -40.53 18.03
N ALA A 7 -0.99 -39.92 16.93
CA ALA A 7 -0.09 -39.50 15.86
C ALA A 7 0.94 -38.51 16.41
N SER A 8 2.23 -38.88 16.33
CA SER A 8 3.31 -38.00 16.76
C SER A 8 3.62 -36.94 15.68
N PRO A 9 4.05 -35.71 16.04
CA PRO A 9 4.44 -34.70 15.06
C PRO A 9 5.53 -35.18 14.09
N ARG A 10 6.40 -36.09 14.55
CA ARG A 10 7.44 -36.72 13.71
C ARG A 10 6.85 -37.64 12.64
N ALA A 11 5.75 -38.32 12.95
CA ALA A 11 5.04 -39.15 11.97
C ALA A 11 4.41 -38.28 10.87
N LEU A 12 3.81 -37.14 11.23
CA LEU A 12 3.26 -36.18 10.26
C LEU A 12 4.32 -35.69 9.27
N TRP A 13 5.49 -35.25 9.76
CA TRP A 13 6.58 -34.80 8.89
C TRP A 13 7.10 -35.90 7.96
N LYS A 14 7.16 -37.14 8.45
CA LYS A 14 7.57 -38.30 7.64
C LYS A 14 6.55 -38.59 6.54
N ASP A 15 5.27 -38.57 6.87
CA ASP A 15 4.17 -38.80 5.93
C ASP A 15 4.08 -37.68 4.89
N MET A 16 4.24 -36.41 5.30
CA MET A 16 4.31 -35.28 4.37
C MET A 16 5.48 -35.45 3.41
N ARG A 17 6.69 -35.74 3.92
CA ARG A 17 7.87 -35.94 3.06
C ARG A 17 7.65 -37.07 2.06
N GLU A 18 7.05 -38.17 2.49
CA GLU A 18 6.77 -39.32 1.64
C GLU A 18 5.72 -38.99 0.57
N PHE A 19 4.65 -38.31 0.97
CA PHE A 19 3.61 -37.81 0.08
C PHE A 19 4.19 -36.90 -1.01
N TRP A 20 5.07 -35.96 -0.67
CA TRP A 20 5.71 -35.06 -1.64
C TRP A 20 6.71 -35.79 -2.55
N ARG A 21 7.36 -36.85 -2.06
CA ARG A 21 8.33 -37.66 -2.83
C ARG A 21 7.66 -38.53 -3.90
N GLN A 22 6.46 -39.02 -3.65
CA GLN A 22 5.71 -39.88 -4.58
C GLN A 22 4.97 -39.09 -5.68
N ARG A 23 4.99 -37.75 -5.61
CA ARG A 23 4.25 -36.88 -6.53
C ARG A 23 4.99 -36.72 -7.87
N PRO A 24 4.27 -36.75 -9.01
CA PRO A 24 4.88 -36.52 -10.31
C PRO A 24 5.36 -35.06 -10.45
N ARG A 25 6.40 -34.86 -11.28
CA ARG A 25 7.11 -33.57 -11.44
C ARG A 25 6.19 -32.37 -11.73
N HIS A 26 5.10 -32.57 -12.46
CA HIS A 26 4.17 -31.48 -12.80
C HIS A 26 3.41 -30.94 -11.58
N GLN A 27 3.19 -31.75 -10.53
CA GLN A 27 2.50 -31.31 -9.32
C GLN A 27 3.38 -30.44 -8.43
N TRP A 28 4.70 -30.61 -8.50
CA TRP A 28 5.65 -29.68 -7.91
C TRP A 28 5.58 -28.31 -8.57
N PHE A 29 5.52 -28.26 -9.90
CA PHE A 29 5.36 -27.00 -10.62
C PHE A 29 4.05 -26.30 -10.25
N ALA A 30 2.93 -27.04 -10.25
CA ALA A 30 1.63 -26.49 -9.85
C ALA A 30 1.63 -25.98 -8.40
N GLY A 31 2.21 -26.73 -7.47
CA GLY A 31 2.34 -26.31 -6.07
C GLY A 31 3.20 -25.06 -5.89
N THR A 32 4.32 -24.99 -6.61
CA THR A 32 5.18 -23.80 -6.61
C THR A 32 4.45 -22.58 -7.18
N MET A 33 3.72 -22.72 -8.29
CA MET A 33 2.92 -21.62 -8.85
C MET A 33 1.81 -21.17 -7.90
N ALA A 34 1.16 -22.12 -7.22
CA ALA A 34 0.11 -21.81 -6.25
C ALA A 34 0.61 -20.97 -5.06
N LEU A 35 1.89 -21.07 -4.71
CA LEU A 35 2.52 -20.22 -3.69
C LEU A 35 3.10 -18.93 -4.27
N LEU A 36 3.76 -19.01 -5.43
CA LEU A 36 4.46 -17.87 -6.03
C LEU A 36 3.51 -16.79 -6.52
N ILE A 37 2.35 -17.14 -7.10
CA ILE A 37 1.39 -16.16 -7.59
C ILE A 37 0.88 -15.26 -6.44
N PRO A 38 0.29 -15.80 -5.35
CA PRO A 38 -0.17 -14.96 -4.25
C PRO A 38 0.98 -14.26 -3.52
N ALA A 39 2.13 -14.91 -3.35
CA ALA A 39 3.30 -14.25 -2.76
C ALA A 39 3.77 -13.06 -3.61
N GLY A 40 3.79 -13.21 -4.93
CA GLY A 40 4.12 -12.14 -5.88
C GLY A 40 3.15 -10.96 -5.78
N ILE A 41 1.85 -11.23 -5.65
CA ILE A 41 0.84 -10.18 -5.43
C ILE A 41 1.11 -9.42 -4.12
N LEU A 42 1.39 -10.14 -3.02
CA LEU A 42 1.71 -9.50 -1.74
C LEU A 42 2.97 -8.64 -1.81
N VAL A 43 4.00 -9.12 -2.51
CA VAL A 43 5.24 -8.37 -2.73
C VAL A 43 4.98 -7.11 -3.55
N ALA A 44 4.18 -7.20 -4.62
CA ALA A 44 3.80 -6.05 -5.42
C ALA A 44 3.10 -4.98 -4.58
N PHE A 45 2.12 -5.37 -3.75
CA PHE A 45 1.44 -4.45 -2.83
C PHE A 45 2.37 -3.89 -1.76
N TYR A 46 3.33 -4.67 -1.26
CA TYR A 46 4.29 -4.19 -0.27
C TYR A 46 5.14 -3.04 -0.82
N TYR A 47 5.65 -3.17 -2.05
CA TYR A 47 6.38 -2.10 -2.70
C TYR A 47 5.48 -0.90 -3.05
N ASP A 48 4.28 -1.16 -3.60
CA ASP A 48 3.32 -0.10 -3.94
C ASP A 48 2.91 0.73 -2.71
N ALA A 49 2.70 0.07 -1.57
CA ALA A 49 2.34 0.75 -0.33
C ALA A 49 3.41 1.78 0.09
N GLN A 50 4.69 1.43 -0.01
CA GLN A 50 5.80 2.33 0.34
C GLN A 50 5.93 3.53 -0.59
N THR A 51 5.52 3.40 -1.85
CA THR A 51 5.71 4.46 -2.86
C THR A 51 4.48 5.34 -3.09
N ASN A 52 3.27 4.78 -2.95
CA ASN A 52 2.03 5.47 -3.32
C ASN A 52 1.07 5.70 -2.15
N ILE A 53 1.09 4.86 -1.11
CA ILE A 53 0.02 4.84 -0.10
C ILE A 53 0.43 5.48 1.21
N LEU A 54 1.70 5.35 1.63
CA LEU A 54 2.14 5.99 2.88
C LEU A 54 2.15 7.51 2.70
N PRO A 55 1.26 8.27 3.39
CA PRO A 55 1.38 9.72 3.40
C PRO A 55 2.75 10.06 3.98
N PRO A 56 3.49 11.03 3.40
CA PRO A 56 4.72 11.50 4.00
C PRO A 56 4.42 11.96 5.43
N GLU A 57 5.37 11.81 6.34
CA GLU A 57 5.23 12.24 7.73
C GLU A 57 4.76 13.71 7.75
N GLN A 58 3.50 13.93 8.14
CA GLN A 58 2.89 15.25 8.10
C GLN A 58 3.24 15.98 9.38
N LEU A 59 4.23 16.87 9.30
CA LEU A 59 4.51 17.80 10.39
C LEU A 59 3.45 18.90 10.37
N ILE A 60 2.39 18.71 11.18
CA ILE A 60 1.30 19.67 11.30
C ILE A 60 1.78 20.80 12.23
N TYR A 61 2.10 21.95 11.64
CA TYR A 61 2.37 23.17 12.39
C TYR A 61 1.05 23.80 12.78
N VAL A 62 0.82 23.92 14.09
CA VAL A 62 -0.30 24.69 14.63
C VAL A 62 0.24 26.08 14.97
N ASP A 63 -0.21 27.08 14.22
CA ASP A 63 0.15 28.47 14.48
C ASP A 63 -0.45 28.93 15.81
N SER A 64 0.39 29.49 16.69
CA SER A 64 -0.06 30.14 17.92
C SER A 64 -0.40 31.61 17.65
N TRP A 65 -1.66 32.01 17.87
CA TRP A 65 -2.13 33.38 17.64
C TRP A 65 -2.15 34.20 18.94
N SER A 66 -1.81 35.48 18.84
CA SER A 66 -2.02 36.45 19.93
C SER A 66 -3.51 36.60 20.22
N ALA A 67 -3.88 36.64 21.50
CA ALA A 67 -5.25 36.92 21.94
C ALA A 67 -5.71 38.35 21.60
N ASN A 68 -4.77 39.26 21.32
CA ASN A 68 -5.02 40.68 21.05
C ASN A 68 -4.98 41.03 19.55
N ARG A 69 -5.03 40.04 18.64
CA ARG A 69 -5.01 40.30 17.18
C ARG A 69 -6.21 41.14 16.75
N SER A 70 -6.03 42.05 15.79
CA SER A 70 -7.11 42.87 15.27
C SER A 70 -7.91 42.13 14.19
N ASP A 71 -9.17 42.55 13.96
CA ASP A 71 -10.00 41.99 12.88
C ASP A 71 -9.40 42.23 11.49
N GLU A 72 -8.69 43.34 11.32
CA GLU A 72 -7.99 43.67 10.07
C GLU A 72 -6.84 42.68 9.80
N GLU A 73 -6.06 42.35 10.82
CA GLU A 73 -4.99 41.34 10.73
C GLU A 73 -5.55 39.95 10.42
N ILE A 74 -6.73 39.63 10.98
CA ILE A 74 -7.44 38.37 10.71
C ILE A 74 -7.82 38.27 9.24
N ILE A 75 -8.45 39.31 8.69
CA ILE A 75 -8.94 39.32 7.31
C ILE A 75 -7.76 39.27 6.33
N ALA A 76 -6.72 40.08 6.57
CA ALA A 76 -5.54 40.11 5.72
C ALA A 76 -4.84 38.73 5.64
N LYS A 77 -4.72 38.04 6.78
CA LYS A 77 -4.16 36.70 6.81
C LYS A 77 -5.05 35.69 6.09
N GLN A 78 -6.36 35.73 6.31
CA GLN A 78 -7.30 34.82 5.64
C GLN A 78 -7.22 34.96 4.12
N GLU A 79 -7.10 36.18 3.60
CA GLU A 79 -6.93 36.42 2.16
C GLU A 79 -5.62 35.82 1.64
N ALA A 80 -4.52 35.97 2.38
CA ALA A 80 -3.23 35.38 2.01
C ALA A 80 -3.29 33.84 2.00
N ASP A 81 -3.87 33.24 3.04
CA ASP A 81 -4.03 31.79 3.15
C ASP A 81 -4.94 31.24 2.05
N LEU A 82 -6.02 31.96 1.70
CA LEU A 82 -6.91 31.64 0.58
C LEU A 82 -6.16 31.61 -0.76
N LYS A 83 -5.37 32.66 -1.05
CA LYS A 83 -4.57 32.73 -2.28
C LYS A 83 -3.59 31.58 -2.38
N GLN A 84 -2.87 31.28 -1.30
CA GLN A 84 -1.91 30.18 -1.26
C GLN A 84 -2.60 28.82 -1.50
N ARG A 85 -3.78 28.61 -0.91
CA ARG A 85 -4.57 27.38 -1.15
C ARG A 85 -5.03 27.27 -2.59
N GLU A 86 -5.52 28.35 -3.18
CA GLU A 86 -5.94 28.36 -4.58
C GLU A 86 -4.78 28.07 -5.55
N GLU A 87 -3.60 28.61 -5.28
CA GLU A 87 -2.40 28.35 -6.09
C GLU A 87 -2.02 26.86 -6.06
N LEU A 88 -1.96 26.27 -4.87
CA LEU A 88 -1.68 24.83 -4.69
C LEU A 88 -2.74 23.95 -5.37
N GLU A 89 -4.01 24.34 -5.32
CA GLU A 89 -5.09 23.63 -6.02
C GLU A 89 -4.94 23.73 -7.55
N ARG A 90 -4.61 24.91 -8.07
CA ARG A 90 -4.37 25.09 -9.52
C ARG A 90 -3.15 24.31 -9.98
N GLU A 91 -2.07 24.26 -9.20
CA GLU A 91 -0.90 23.45 -9.51
C GLU A 91 -1.23 21.95 -9.55
N ARG A 92 -1.96 21.44 -8.55
CA ARG A 92 -2.45 20.06 -8.56
C ARG A 92 -3.32 19.76 -9.77
N GLN A 93 -4.26 20.65 -10.10
CA GLN A 93 -5.08 20.52 -11.31
C GLN A 93 -4.24 20.45 -12.58
N ARG A 94 -3.19 21.28 -12.70
CA ARG A 94 -2.27 21.24 -13.85
C ARG A 94 -1.49 19.92 -13.91
N GLN A 95 -1.01 19.42 -12.77
CA GLN A 95 -0.31 18.13 -12.69
C GLN A 95 -1.23 16.99 -13.13
N PHE A 96 -2.46 16.93 -12.62
CA PHE A 96 -3.44 15.93 -13.03
C PHE A 96 -3.82 16.05 -14.50
N LYS A 97 -4.03 17.26 -15.01
CA LYS A 97 -4.29 17.47 -16.44
C LYS A 97 -3.13 16.97 -17.31
N SER A 98 -1.89 17.25 -16.92
CA SER A 98 -0.70 16.76 -17.64
C SER A 98 -0.57 15.23 -17.60
N LEU A 99 -1.09 14.60 -16.54
CA LEU A 99 -1.12 13.14 -16.42
C LEU A 99 -2.21 12.57 -17.31
N ASP A 100 -3.41 13.15 -17.30
CA ASP A 100 -4.53 12.76 -18.17
C ASP A 100 -4.15 12.88 -19.66
N ASP A 101 -3.54 14.00 -20.06
CA ASP A 101 -3.08 14.20 -21.43
C ASP A 101 -2.01 13.17 -21.85
N ARG A 102 -1.18 12.70 -20.91
CA ARG A 102 -0.21 11.63 -21.16
C ARG A 102 -0.90 10.28 -21.30
N LEU A 103 -1.82 9.94 -20.39
CA LEU A 103 -2.57 8.68 -20.43
C LEU A 103 -3.36 8.56 -21.74
N ARG A 104 -4.10 9.61 -22.12
CA ARG A 104 -4.81 9.69 -23.40
C ARG A 104 -3.90 9.46 -24.61
N ARG A 105 -2.67 9.99 -24.58
CA ARG A 105 -1.69 9.76 -25.65
C ARG A 105 -1.28 8.29 -25.75
N TYR A 106 -1.21 7.59 -24.62
CA TYR A 106 -0.93 6.15 -24.56
C TYR A 106 -2.17 5.27 -24.83
N GLY A 107 -3.35 5.86 -25.01
CA GLY A 107 -4.58 5.14 -25.36
C GLY A 107 -5.28 4.47 -24.18
N ILE A 108 -4.97 4.88 -22.95
CA ILE A 108 -5.63 4.47 -21.70
C ILE A 108 -6.21 5.67 -20.96
#